data_AF-A0A6I2WIS7-F1
#
_entry.id   AF-A0A6I2WIS7-F1
#
_cell.length_a   1.000
_cell.length_b   1.000
_cell.length_c   1.000
_cell.angle_alpha   90.00
_cell.angle_beta   90.00
_cell.angle_gamma   90.00
#
_symmetry.space_group_name_H-M   'P 1'
#
loop_
_entity.id
_entity.type
_entity.pdbx_description
1 polymer ?
#
loop_
_entity_poly.entity_id
_entity_poly.type
_entity_poly.pdbx_seq_one_letter_code
_entity_poly.pdbx_strand_id
1 'polypeptide(L)'
;EAALMVADDLVIMKSVVVAGVVCSPSRWRLSTKLGQDMLAVHRPVAKYAEQVGGAVDTTMARLKADQPLVRANWTIEDHCALFQPVGPTAPLLSDPSQLWVRMERQTLRALPHCGGSMFTIRTYQQPITQYVARGADKARTLHSLIKRLPDDVAKYKSLLHYRESLLVWLESYF
;
A
#
# COMPACT_ATOMS: atom_id res chain seq x y z
N GLU A 1 -21.71 4.63 8.98
CA GLU A 1 -22.56 4.78 7.77
C GLU A 1 -21.74 5.04 6.51
N ALA A 2 -20.97 6.12 6.40
CA ALA A 2 -20.20 6.43 5.17
C ALA A 2 -19.32 5.26 4.65
N ALA A 3 -18.59 4.57 5.53
CA ALA A 3 -17.74 3.44 5.15
C ALA A 3 -18.52 2.23 4.61
N LEU A 4 -19.82 2.10 4.88
CA LEU A 4 -20.66 1.03 4.34
C LEU A 4 -21.10 1.32 2.90
N MET A 5 -20.96 2.56 2.44
CA MET A 5 -21.43 3.03 1.14
C MET A 5 -20.32 3.04 0.08
N VAL A 6 -19.09 2.73 0.46
CA VAL A 6 -17.92 2.73 -0.43
C VAL A 6 -17.11 1.47 -0.21
N ALA A 7 -16.35 1.09 -1.23
CA ALA A 7 -15.47 -0.07 -1.17
C ALA A 7 -14.02 0.30 -0.79
N ASP A 8 -13.80 1.55 -0.41
CA ASP A 8 -12.54 2.07 0.12
C ASP A 8 -12.47 1.78 1.62
N ASP A 9 -11.27 1.55 2.14
CA ASP A 9 -11.03 1.77 3.56
C ASP A 9 -10.95 3.28 3.84
N LEU A 10 -11.43 3.73 5.00
CA LEU A 10 -11.44 5.14 5.39
C LEU A 10 -10.62 5.35 6.65
N VAL A 11 -9.80 6.40 6.66
CA VAL A 11 -9.08 6.85 7.85
C VAL A 11 -9.26 8.36 8.00
N ILE A 12 -9.54 8.81 9.21
CA ILE A 12 -9.70 10.21 9.57
C ILE A 12 -8.52 10.64 10.43
N MET A 13 -7.93 11.78 10.10
CA MET A 13 -6.78 12.33 10.80
C MET A 13 -7.00 13.79 11.20
N LYS A 14 -6.53 14.14 12.40
CA LYS A 14 -6.46 15.51 12.92
C LYS A 14 -5.13 15.66 13.67
N SER A 15 -4.06 15.91 12.91
CA SER A 15 -2.64 15.77 13.31
C SER A 15 -2.20 14.35 13.71
N VAL A 16 -3.11 13.54 14.24
CA VAL A 16 -2.97 12.11 14.53
C VAL A 16 -4.11 11.32 13.87
N VAL A 17 -3.98 10.01 13.77
CA VAL A 17 -5.10 9.13 13.34
C VAL A 17 -6.14 9.08 14.45
N VAL A 18 -7.37 9.53 14.16
CA VAL A 18 -8.44 9.63 15.18
C VAL A 18 -9.54 8.59 15.00
N ALA A 19 -9.77 8.12 13.77
CA ALA A 19 -10.79 7.11 13.47
C ALA A 19 -10.48 6.42 12.14
N GLY A 20 -11.13 5.28 11.91
CA GLY A 20 -11.12 4.64 10.61
C GLY A 20 -11.97 3.38 10.56
N VAL A 21 -12.23 2.93 9.34
CA VAL A 21 -12.77 1.61 9.02
C VAL A 21 -11.83 1.02 7.99
N VAL A 22 -11.11 -0.04 8.38
CA VAL A 22 -10.04 -0.63 7.58
C VAL A 22 -10.31 -2.13 7.47
N CYS A 23 -10.97 -2.50 6.37
CA CYS A 23 -11.40 -3.85 6.05
C CYS A 23 -10.46 -4.54 5.06
N SER A 24 -9.54 -3.79 4.44
CA SER A 24 -8.53 -4.32 3.52
C SER A 24 -7.11 -3.84 3.86
N PRO A 25 -6.60 -4.04 5.09
CA PRO A 25 -5.22 -3.70 5.41
C PRO A 25 -4.22 -4.63 4.67
N SER A 26 -3.08 -4.05 4.27
CA SER A 26 -1.89 -4.80 3.82
C SER A 26 -0.84 -4.83 4.95
N ARG A 27 -0.99 -5.81 5.84
CA ARG A 27 -0.06 -6.15 6.94
C ARG A 27 0.10 -5.07 8.03
N TRP A 28 -0.98 -4.35 8.34
CA TRP A 28 -1.03 -3.40 9.47
C TRP A 28 -2.42 -3.37 10.12
N ARG A 29 -2.50 -2.86 11.35
CA ARG A 29 -3.74 -2.80 12.15
C ARG A 29 -4.11 -1.35 12.45
N LEU A 30 -5.36 -0.96 12.25
CA LEU A 30 -5.83 0.38 12.64
C LEU A 30 -5.62 0.66 14.13
N SER A 31 -5.87 -0.33 14.99
CA SER A 31 -5.73 -0.17 16.44
C SER A 31 -4.33 0.23 16.88
N THR A 32 -3.29 -0.14 16.13
CA THR A 32 -1.90 0.26 16.44
C THR A 32 -1.53 1.64 15.89
N LYS A 33 -2.42 2.26 15.09
CA LYS A 33 -2.23 3.58 14.47
C LYS A 33 -3.05 4.67 15.16
N LEU A 34 -4.16 4.33 15.82
CA LEU A 34 -4.98 5.30 16.54
C LEU A 34 -4.15 6.09 17.56
N GLY A 35 -4.34 7.41 17.57
CA GLY A 35 -3.62 8.36 18.42
C GLY A 35 -2.19 8.66 18.00
N GLN A 36 -1.67 8.03 16.93
CA GLN A 36 -0.31 8.25 16.44
C GLN A 36 -0.28 9.32 15.35
N ASP A 37 0.78 10.12 15.32
CA ASP A 37 1.07 11.06 14.24
C ASP A 37 1.61 10.35 12.99
N MET A 38 1.79 11.11 11.90
CA MET A 38 2.25 10.56 10.63
C MET A 38 3.64 9.93 10.70
N LEU A 39 4.55 10.49 11.50
CA LEU A 39 5.89 9.95 11.67
C LEU A 39 5.85 8.60 12.40
N ALA A 40 5.10 8.50 13.48
CA ALA A 40 4.93 7.29 14.27
C ALA A 40 4.18 6.19 13.49
N VAL A 41 3.14 6.56 12.74
CA VAL A 41 2.40 5.63 11.86
C VAL A 41 3.34 4.99 10.83
N HIS A 42 4.25 5.78 10.26
CA HIS A 42 5.14 5.36 9.18
C HIS A 42 6.53 4.92 9.64
N ARG A 43 6.80 4.84 10.95
CA ARG A 43 8.07 4.34 11.50
C ARG A 43 8.56 3.01 10.87
N PRO A 44 7.68 2.03 10.54
CA PRO A 44 8.13 0.78 9.90
C PRO A 44 8.54 0.93 8.42
N VAL A 45 8.19 2.04 7.77
CA VAL A 45 8.49 2.29 6.36
C VAL A 45 9.95 2.71 6.24
N ALA A 46 10.73 1.92 5.51
CA ALA A 46 12.15 2.19 5.28
C ALA A 46 12.37 3.61 4.75
N LYS A 47 13.31 4.33 5.38
CA LYS A 47 13.75 5.70 5.00
C LYS A 47 12.65 6.77 5.02
N TYR A 48 11.50 6.50 5.65
CA TYR A 48 10.40 7.47 5.67
C TYR A 48 10.79 8.80 6.31
N ALA A 49 11.34 8.77 7.53
CA ALA A 49 11.68 9.98 8.27
C ALA A 49 12.70 10.85 7.51
N GLU A 50 13.70 10.22 6.90
CA GLU A 50 14.82 10.89 6.22
C GLU A 50 14.43 11.42 4.84
N GLN A 51 13.58 10.72 4.09
CA GLN A 51 13.37 10.98 2.67
C GLN A 51 11.95 11.43 2.30
N VAL A 52 10.95 11.18 3.16
CA VAL A 52 9.53 11.30 2.80
C VAL A 52 8.74 12.15 3.80
N GLY A 53 9.09 12.11 5.08
CA GLY A 53 8.31 12.70 6.17
C GLY A 53 8.03 14.19 5.98
N GLY A 54 9.05 15.00 5.75
CA GLY A 54 8.87 16.46 5.57
C GLY A 54 8.02 16.84 4.35
N ALA A 55 8.10 16.07 3.26
CA ALA A 55 7.25 16.27 2.08
C ALA A 55 5.79 15.91 2.38
N VAL A 56 5.56 14.85 3.16
CA VAL A 56 4.21 14.47 3.62
C VAL A 56 3.63 15.53 4.53
N ASP A 57 4.37 16.04 5.51
CA ASP A 57 3.89 17.08 6.43
C ASP A 57 3.49 18.35 5.67
N THR A 58 4.35 18.78 4.73
CA THR A 58 4.07 19.92 3.85
C THR A 58 2.81 19.70 3.02
N THR A 59 2.62 18.48 2.50
CA THR A 59 1.47 18.12 1.69
C THR A 59 0.19 18.09 2.51
N MET A 60 0.22 17.49 3.70
CA MET A 60 -0.92 17.41 4.63
C MET A 60 -1.41 18.81 5.02
N ALA A 61 -0.50 19.75 5.29
CA ALA A 61 -0.83 21.14 5.61
C ALA A 61 -1.49 21.91 4.45
N ARG A 62 -1.36 21.43 3.21
CA ARG A 62 -1.86 22.10 1.99
C ARG A 62 -3.08 21.41 1.38
N LEU A 63 -3.59 20.35 2.00
CA LEU A 63 -4.76 19.63 1.48
C LEU A 63 -5.95 20.58 1.39
N LYS A 64 -6.67 20.50 0.27
CA LYS A 64 -7.94 21.20 0.06
C LYS A 64 -9.08 20.19 -0.05
N ALA A 65 -10.29 20.66 0.19
CA ALA A 65 -11.48 19.80 0.15
C ALA A 65 -11.91 19.48 -1.29
N ASP A 66 -11.72 20.43 -2.20
CA ASP A 66 -12.12 20.41 -3.62
C ASP A 66 -11.00 19.93 -4.55
N GLN A 67 -9.77 19.81 -4.05
CA GLN A 67 -8.59 19.34 -4.79
C GLN A 67 -7.96 18.14 -4.07
N PRO A 68 -8.60 16.95 -4.11
CA PRO A 68 -8.05 15.76 -3.47
C PRO A 68 -6.75 15.34 -4.13
N LEU A 69 -5.73 15.05 -3.31
CA LEU A 69 -4.51 14.41 -3.78
C LEU A 69 -4.81 12.93 -4.06
N VAL A 70 -4.31 12.43 -5.18
CA VAL A 70 -4.43 11.02 -5.57
C VAL A 70 -3.04 10.44 -5.75
N ARG A 71 -2.81 9.26 -5.19
CA ARG A 71 -1.58 8.50 -5.40
C ARG A 71 -1.88 7.00 -5.52
N ALA A 72 -0.91 6.26 -6.03
CA ALA A 72 -0.94 4.81 -6.03
C ALA A 72 0.11 4.26 -5.06
N ASN A 73 -0.23 3.17 -4.39
CA ASN A 73 0.72 2.28 -3.72
C ASN A 73 0.53 0.88 -4.32
N TRP A 74 1.59 0.08 -4.37
CA TRP A 74 1.53 -1.27 -4.91
C TRP A 74 2.37 -2.21 -4.07
N THR A 75 2.00 -3.48 -4.05
CA THR A 75 2.75 -4.56 -3.40
C THR A 75 2.48 -5.88 -4.11
N ILE A 76 3.27 -6.89 -3.78
CA ILE A 76 3.04 -8.28 -4.16
C ILE A 76 2.64 -9.03 -2.89
N GLU A 77 1.53 -9.75 -2.93
CA GLU A 77 1.01 -10.51 -1.80
C GLU A 77 1.07 -12.02 -2.09
N ASP A 78 1.23 -12.80 -1.04
CA ASP A 78 1.24 -14.26 -1.05
C ASP A 78 -0.10 -14.88 -0.68
N HIS A 79 -1.15 -14.06 -0.56
CA HIS A 79 -2.52 -14.52 -0.36
C HIS A 79 -3.54 -13.56 -1.00
N CYS A 80 -4.68 -14.10 -1.43
CA CYS A 80 -5.76 -13.36 -2.09
C CYS A 80 -6.74 -12.67 -1.12
N ALA A 81 -6.50 -12.73 0.19
CA ALA A 81 -7.45 -12.19 1.16
C ALA A 81 -7.36 -10.66 1.16
N LEU A 82 -8.48 -9.96 1.19
CA LEU A 82 -8.45 -8.50 1.32
C LEU A 82 -8.00 -8.08 2.72
N PHE A 83 -8.51 -8.76 3.74
CA PHE A 83 -8.23 -8.48 5.15
C PHE A 83 -6.97 -9.22 5.63
N GLN A 84 -5.82 -8.55 5.57
CA GLN A 84 -4.53 -9.09 6.01
C GLN A 84 -3.87 -8.18 7.05
N PRO A 85 -4.37 -8.11 8.31
CA PRO A 85 -3.87 -7.16 9.31
C PRO A 85 -2.47 -7.50 9.85
N VAL A 86 -1.97 -8.70 9.59
CA VAL A 86 -0.69 -9.22 10.09
C VAL A 86 0.00 -9.92 8.94
N GLY A 87 1.30 -9.65 8.77
CA GLY A 87 2.14 -10.39 7.82
C GLY A 87 2.50 -11.78 8.37
N PRO A 88 2.67 -12.79 7.51
CA PRO A 88 3.12 -14.11 7.93
C PRO A 88 4.55 -14.04 8.50
N THR A 89 4.86 -14.94 9.44
CA THR A 89 6.20 -15.05 10.05
C THR A 89 7.22 -15.75 9.16
N ALA A 90 6.75 -16.47 8.14
CA ALA A 90 7.53 -17.16 7.14
C ALA A 90 6.84 -17.06 5.78
N PRO A 91 7.57 -17.24 4.67
CA PRO A 91 6.98 -17.32 3.33
C PRO A 91 5.90 -18.40 3.25
N LEU A 92 4.77 -18.07 2.62
CA LEU A 92 3.62 -18.99 2.47
C LEU A 92 3.69 -19.81 1.17
N LEU A 93 4.45 -19.32 0.20
CA LEU A 93 4.49 -19.86 -1.16
C LEU A 93 5.93 -20.20 -1.54
N SER A 94 6.08 -21.12 -2.48
CA SER A 94 7.35 -21.38 -3.16
C SER A 94 7.29 -21.04 -4.65
N ASP A 95 6.10 -21.13 -5.26
CA ASP A 95 5.86 -20.85 -6.67
C ASP A 95 5.41 -19.39 -6.87
N PRO A 96 6.19 -18.56 -7.60
CA PRO A 96 5.80 -17.18 -7.92
C PRO A 96 4.47 -17.05 -8.66
N SER A 97 4.01 -18.07 -9.40
CA SER A 97 2.76 -18.01 -10.15
C SER A 97 1.51 -17.84 -9.27
N GLN A 98 1.63 -18.19 -7.97
CA GLN A 98 0.56 -18.10 -6.98
C GLN A 98 0.49 -16.73 -6.29
N LEU A 99 1.45 -15.84 -6.57
CA LEU A 99 1.47 -14.48 -6.03
C LEU A 99 0.37 -13.61 -6.63
N TRP A 100 0.07 -12.51 -5.93
CA TRP A 100 -0.96 -11.55 -6.30
C TRP A 100 -0.35 -10.16 -6.46
N VAL A 101 -0.75 -9.44 -7.51
CA VAL A 101 -0.46 -8.01 -7.63
C VAL A 101 -1.57 -7.26 -6.89
N ARG A 102 -1.19 -6.48 -5.87
CA ARG A 102 -2.10 -5.63 -5.12
C ARG A 102 -1.75 -4.16 -5.35
N MET A 103 -2.75 -3.36 -5.71
CA MET A 103 -2.63 -1.92 -5.89
C MET A 103 -3.66 -1.19 -5.04
N GLU A 104 -3.26 -0.05 -4.49
CA GLU A 104 -4.11 0.83 -3.72
C GLU A 104 -4.18 2.17 -4.44
N ARG A 105 -5.38 2.58 -4.84
CA ARG A 105 -5.64 3.97 -5.20
C ARG A 105 -5.98 4.71 -3.92
N GLN A 106 -5.11 5.61 -3.53
CA GLN A 106 -5.20 6.34 -2.29
C GLN A 106 -5.58 7.79 -2.56
N THR A 107 -6.52 8.33 -1.77
CA THR A 107 -6.90 9.74 -1.84
C THR A 107 -6.75 10.44 -0.51
N LEU A 108 -6.32 11.70 -0.53
CA LEU A 108 -6.20 12.58 0.64
C LEU A 108 -6.92 13.90 0.36
N ARG A 109 -7.79 14.32 1.28
CA ARG A 109 -8.47 15.63 1.21
C ARG A 109 -8.71 16.21 2.59
N ALA A 110 -8.83 17.54 2.64
CA ALA A 110 -9.25 18.22 3.86
C ALA A 110 -10.75 18.02 4.16
N LEU A 111 -11.10 18.09 5.44
CA LEU A 111 -12.45 18.10 5.98
C LEU A 111 -12.68 19.43 6.74
N PRO A 112 -13.14 20.49 6.05
CA PRO A 112 -13.17 21.86 6.60
C PRO A 112 -14.01 22.00 7.86
N HIS A 113 -15.15 21.33 7.94
CA HIS A 113 -16.08 21.46 9.07
C HIS A 113 -15.52 20.95 10.41
N CYS A 114 -14.58 20.00 10.39
CA CYS A 114 -13.99 19.43 11.61
C CYS A 114 -12.48 19.75 11.75
N GLY A 115 -11.89 20.46 10.78
CA GLY A 115 -10.47 20.79 10.76
C GLY A 115 -9.55 19.57 10.62
N GLY A 116 -10.03 18.49 9.98
CA GLY A 116 -9.30 17.25 9.80
C GLY A 116 -9.00 16.93 8.33
N SER A 117 -8.56 15.71 8.08
CA SER A 117 -8.37 15.16 6.74
C SER A 117 -8.91 13.74 6.65
N MET A 118 -9.32 13.36 5.44
CA MET A 118 -9.77 12.02 5.11
C MET A 118 -8.78 11.36 4.16
N PHE A 119 -8.39 10.14 4.51
CA PHE A 119 -7.62 9.24 3.68
C PHE A 119 -8.50 8.08 3.24
N THR A 120 -8.63 7.85 1.94
CA THR A 120 -9.32 6.67 1.41
C THR A 120 -8.33 5.74 0.73
N ILE A 121 -8.54 4.44 0.87
CA ILE A 121 -7.66 3.40 0.31
C ILE A 121 -8.53 2.41 -0.46
N ARG A 122 -8.60 2.58 -1.79
CA ARG A 122 -9.30 1.62 -2.65
C ARG A 122 -8.32 0.52 -3.08
N THR A 123 -8.55 -0.68 -2.58
CA THR A 123 -7.75 -1.86 -2.93
C THR A 123 -8.24 -2.53 -4.21
N TYR A 124 -7.31 -2.84 -5.09
CA TYR A 124 -7.47 -3.72 -6.24
C TYR A 124 -6.45 -4.85 -6.14
N GLN A 125 -6.83 -6.07 -6.49
CA GLN A 125 -5.92 -7.20 -6.54
C GLN A 125 -6.29 -8.17 -7.65
N GLN A 126 -5.30 -8.88 -8.16
CA GLN A 126 -5.50 -9.99 -9.09
C GLN A 126 -4.31 -10.95 -9.06
N PRO A 127 -4.49 -12.20 -9.53
CA PRO A 127 -3.38 -13.13 -9.69
C PRO A 127 -2.28 -12.55 -10.57
N ILE A 128 -1.02 -12.79 -10.22
CA ILE A 128 0.12 -12.24 -10.98
C ILE A 128 0.15 -12.80 -12.41
N THR A 129 -0.24 -14.06 -12.60
CA THR A 129 -0.42 -14.72 -13.91
C THR A 129 -1.37 -13.94 -14.81
N GLN A 130 -2.51 -13.50 -14.28
CA GLN A 130 -3.46 -12.67 -15.02
C GLN A 130 -2.92 -11.26 -15.27
N TYR A 131 -2.10 -10.70 -14.37
CA TYR A 131 -1.48 -9.39 -14.58
C TYR A 131 -0.50 -9.41 -15.76
N VAL A 132 0.40 -10.40 -15.80
CA VAL A 132 1.43 -10.50 -16.86
C VAL A 132 0.86 -10.93 -18.20
N ALA A 133 -0.23 -11.72 -18.21
CA ALA A 133 -0.94 -12.13 -19.43
C ALA A 133 -1.54 -10.95 -20.21
N ARG A 134 -1.64 -9.76 -19.61
CA ARG A 134 -2.12 -8.53 -20.28
C ARG A 134 -1.13 -8.01 -21.33
N GLY A 135 0.14 -8.42 -21.27
CA GLY A 135 1.15 -8.02 -22.24
C GLY A 135 2.58 -8.11 -21.68
N ALA A 136 3.54 -8.40 -22.55
CA ALA A 136 4.96 -8.46 -22.22
C ALA A 136 5.48 -7.13 -21.63
N ASP A 137 4.89 -5.99 -22.00
CA ASP A 137 5.19 -4.67 -21.42
C ASP A 137 4.84 -4.60 -19.92
N LYS A 138 3.75 -5.27 -19.49
CA LYS A 138 3.36 -5.35 -18.08
C LYS A 138 4.33 -6.21 -17.28
N ALA A 139 4.73 -7.36 -17.84
CA ALA A 139 5.75 -8.21 -17.24
C ALA A 139 7.10 -7.47 -17.09
N ARG A 140 7.58 -6.81 -18.17
CA ARG A 140 8.82 -6.00 -18.13
C ARG A 140 8.75 -4.86 -17.13
N THR A 141 7.62 -4.15 -17.05
CA THR A 141 7.42 -3.06 -16.10
C THR A 141 7.49 -3.58 -14.66
N LEU A 142 6.78 -4.67 -14.36
CA LEU A 142 6.79 -5.27 -13.03
C LEU A 142 8.18 -5.77 -12.66
N HIS A 143 8.85 -6.47 -13.57
CA HIS A 143 10.23 -6.92 -13.41
C HIS A 143 11.18 -5.75 -13.10
N SER A 144 11.11 -4.65 -13.88
CA SER A 144 11.92 -3.45 -13.68
C SER A 144 11.65 -2.77 -12.33
N LEU A 145 10.39 -2.72 -11.88
CA LEU A 145 10.03 -2.16 -10.58
C LEU A 145 10.59 -3.01 -9.43
N ILE A 146 10.45 -4.34 -9.52
CA ILE A 146 10.96 -5.27 -8.50
C ILE A 146 12.48 -5.25 -8.42
N LYS A 147 13.16 -5.24 -9.57
CA LYS A 147 14.63 -5.21 -9.67
C LYS A 147 15.23 -3.93 -9.06
N ARG A 148 14.54 -2.80 -9.18
CA ARG A 148 15.01 -1.49 -8.67
C ARG A 148 14.63 -1.22 -7.22
N LEU A 149 13.77 -2.03 -6.61
CA LEU A 149 13.38 -1.85 -5.22
C LEU A 149 14.60 -2.02 -4.31
N PRO A 150 14.91 -1.05 -3.44
CA PRO A 150 15.89 -1.25 -2.37
C PRO A 150 15.51 -2.43 -1.45
N ASP A 151 16.50 -3.12 -0.90
CA ASP A 151 16.30 -4.34 -0.09
C ASP A 151 15.46 -4.08 1.17
N ASP A 152 15.69 -2.96 1.83
CA ASP A 152 14.92 -2.52 3.00
C ASP A 152 13.45 -2.28 2.65
N VAL A 153 13.16 -1.67 1.49
CA VAL A 153 11.79 -1.46 1.00
C VAL A 153 11.14 -2.78 0.59
N ALA A 154 11.85 -3.68 -0.09
CA ALA A 154 11.30 -4.99 -0.43
C ALA A 154 11.09 -5.88 0.80
N LYS A 155 11.94 -5.77 1.82
CA LYS A 155 11.74 -6.43 3.11
C LYS A 155 10.49 -5.91 3.80
N TYR A 156 10.30 -4.59 3.84
CA TYR A 156 9.08 -3.97 4.35
C TYR A 156 7.82 -4.44 3.60
N LYS A 157 7.90 -4.53 2.26
CA LYS A 157 6.82 -5.06 1.40
C LYS A 157 6.68 -6.59 1.43
N SER A 158 7.43 -7.30 2.29
CA SER A 158 7.47 -8.76 2.37
C SER A 158 7.76 -9.47 1.04
N LEU A 159 8.44 -8.79 0.13
CA LEU A 159 8.75 -9.25 -1.22
C LEU A 159 10.18 -9.83 -1.31
N LEU A 160 11.07 -9.43 -0.38
CA LEU A 160 12.50 -9.74 -0.50
C LEU A 160 12.78 -11.25 -0.66
N HIS A 161 12.06 -12.11 0.06
CA HIS A 161 12.21 -13.56 -0.03
C HIS A 161 11.83 -14.13 -1.40
N TYR A 162 10.80 -13.57 -2.05
CA TYR A 162 10.32 -14.03 -3.36
C TYR A 162 11.06 -13.37 -4.53
N ARG A 163 11.92 -12.39 -4.26
CA ARG A 163 12.43 -11.49 -5.30
C ARG A 163 13.16 -12.23 -6.42
N GLU A 164 14.10 -13.10 -6.08
CA GLU A 164 14.94 -13.77 -7.07
C GLU A 164 14.11 -14.69 -7.96
N SER A 165 13.35 -15.62 -7.37
CA SER A 165 12.48 -16.54 -8.12
C SER A 165 11.42 -15.82 -8.92
N LEU A 166 10.86 -14.71 -8.40
CA LEU A 166 9.90 -13.90 -9.13
C LEU A 166 10.52 -13.17 -10.33
N LEU A 167 11.75 -12.66 -10.22
CA LEU A 167 12.41 -12.02 -11.36
C LEU A 167 12.66 -13.04 -12.48
N VAL A 168 13.21 -14.21 -12.16
CA VAL A 168 13.42 -15.31 -13.12
C VAL A 168 12.09 -15.74 -13.75
N TRP A 169 11.04 -15.88 -12.95
CA TRP A 169 9.72 -16.24 -13.45
C TRP A 169 9.16 -15.18 -14.42
N LEU A 170 9.33 -13.88 -14.12
CA LEU A 170 8.88 -12.79 -14.98
C LEU A 170 9.62 -12.73 -16.32
N GLU A 171 10.90 -13.09 -16.36
CA GLU A 171 11.71 -13.13 -17.59
C GLU A 171 11.15 -14.13 -18.63
N SER A 172 10.44 -15.17 -18.19
CA SER A 172 9.78 -16.12 -19.12
C SER A 172 8.65 -15.50 -19.97
N TYR A 173 8.22 -14.27 -19.64
CA TYR A 173 7.13 -13.57 -20.32
C TYR A 173 7.60 -12.54 -21.35
N PHE A 174 8.91 -12.34 -21.57
CA PHE A 174 9.38 -11.26 -22.45
C PHE A 174 10.80 -11.36 -23.02
#